data_AF-A0A2M9JDK8-F1
#
_entry.id   AF-A0A2M9JDK8-F1
#
_cell.length_a   1.000
_cell.length_b   1.000
_cell.length_c   1.000
_cell.angle_alpha   90.00
_cell.angle_beta   90.00
_cell.angle_gamma   90.00
#
_symmetry.space_group_name_H-M   'P 1'
#
loop_
_entity.id
_entity.type
_entity.pdbx_description
1 polymer ?
#
loop_
_entity_poly.entity_id
_entity_poly.type
_entity_poly.pdbx_seq_one_letter_code
_entity_poly.pdbx_strand_id
1 'polypeptide(L)'
;MKAWNGAHRRWVLGGAAGLTTAAVAVIALVTSGGSTDTRIPPTRARAYTEQQACLLTPDSGIAQAAASQVWGGLQDASAKTHAKVSYLAVAGEQSAGNAAPYLATLAARKCTVVLTVGAAPEGAVALNSDKFPKTHFLVVEDGTGTSPGRAPSGQNVTALSPAVNTDKDSNVRSRVASAVESALHG
;
A
#
# COMPACT_ATOMS: atom_id res chain seq x y z
N MET A 1 7.96 84.80 22.80
CA MET A 1 7.17 85.37 21.70
C MET A 1 7.93 85.10 20.40
N LYS A 2 7.24 84.49 19.42
CA LYS A 2 7.53 84.34 17.97
C LYS A 2 8.97 84.59 17.45
N ALA A 3 9.52 83.55 16.80
CA ALA A 3 10.07 83.70 15.45
C ALA A 3 9.82 82.39 14.67
N TRP A 4 9.25 82.57 13.47
CA TRP A 4 8.65 81.57 12.58
C TRP A 4 9.57 81.35 11.37
N ASN A 5 9.69 80.09 10.98
CA ASN A 5 10.18 79.45 9.75
C ASN A 5 10.78 80.34 8.63
N GLY A 6 11.98 79.94 8.16
CA GLY A 6 12.54 80.29 6.85
C GLY A 6 13.23 79.08 6.24
N ALA A 7 12.72 78.63 5.10
CA ALA A 7 13.06 77.38 4.45
C ALA A 7 14.26 77.51 3.49
N HIS A 8 15.28 76.67 3.67
CA HIS A 8 16.27 76.34 2.64
C HIS A 8 16.60 74.85 2.78
N ARG A 9 15.71 73.92 2.41
CA ARG A 9 15.67 73.32 1.06
C ARG A 9 17.02 73.47 0.36
N ARG A 10 17.63 72.31 0.06
CA ARG A 10 18.89 72.06 -0.66
C ARG A 10 20.02 71.68 0.30
N TRP A 11 20.30 70.38 0.31
CA TRP A 11 21.61 69.71 0.38
C TRP A 11 21.42 68.38 1.10
N VAL A 12 20.74 67.50 0.35
CA VAL A 12 20.85 66.05 0.47
C VAL A 12 22.30 65.67 0.09
N LEU A 13 22.72 64.50 0.60
CA LEU A 13 23.79 63.62 0.10
C LEU A 13 25.09 63.68 0.91
N GLY A 14 25.22 62.74 1.86
CA GLY A 14 26.51 62.41 2.45
C GLY A 14 26.51 61.21 3.40
N GLY A 15 25.40 60.91 4.08
CA GLY A 15 25.40 59.92 5.18
C GLY A 15 24.76 58.55 4.91
N ALA A 16 23.98 58.38 3.84
CA ALA A 16 23.06 57.24 3.73
C ALA A 16 23.53 56.11 2.78
N ALA A 17 24.71 56.20 2.17
CA ALA A 17 25.17 55.24 1.15
C ALA A 17 26.02 54.08 1.71
N GLY A 18 26.59 54.22 2.91
CA GLY A 18 27.45 53.18 3.51
C GLY A 18 26.67 52.04 4.18
N LEU A 19 25.54 52.36 4.83
CA LEU A 19 24.75 51.36 5.56
C LEU A 19 23.89 50.49 4.64
N THR A 20 23.44 51.03 3.50
CA THR A 20 22.63 50.27 2.54
C THR A 20 23.46 49.24 1.79
N THR A 21 24.71 49.56 1.43
CA THR A 21 25.59 48.63 0.70
C THR A 21 26.03 47.46 1.57
N ALA A 22 26.35 47.68 2.85
CA ALA A 22 26.66 46.60 3.78
C ALA A 22 25.43 45.70 4.05
N ALA A 23 24.24 46.28 4.24
CA ALA A 23 23.01 45.52 4.41
C ALA A 23 22.66 44.68 3.18
N VAL A 24 22.80 45.25 1.97
CA VAL A 24 22.58 44.53 0.71
C VAL A 24 23.62 43.44 0.51
N ALA A 25 24.89 43.66 0.89
CA ALA A 25 25.92 42.62 0.79
C ALA A 25 25.68 41.46 1.77
N VAL A 26 25.23 41.74 3.00
CA VAL A 26 24.86 40.69 3.97
C VAL A 26 23.61 39.94 3.51
N ILE A 27 22.59 40.63 2.98
CA ILE A 27 21.42 39.98 2.39
C ILE A 27 21.84 39.13 1.19
N ALA A 28 22.67 39.66 0.29
CA ALA A 28 23.19 38.94 -0.86
C ALA A 28 23.97 37.68 -0.43
N LEU A 29 24.82 37.78 0.60
CA LEU A 29 25.63 36.67 1.11
C LEU A 29 24.79 35.59 1.83
N VAL A 30 23.75 35.99 2.56
CA VAL A 30 22.77 35.08 3.18
C VAL A 30 21.87 34.42 2.13
N THR A 31 21.53 35.12 1.05
CA THR A 31 20.78 34.54 -0.07
C THR A 31 21.64 33.75 -1.06
N SER A 32 22.96 33.97 -1.08
CA SER A 32 23.91 33.23 -1.91
C SER A 32 24.50 32.01 -1.20
N GLY A 33 23.92 31.63 -0.04
CA GLY A 33 24.14 30.33 0.57
C GLY A 33 23.82 29.28 -0.47
N GLY A 34 24.87 28.76 -1.10
CA GLY A 34 24.77 27.81 -2.19
C GLY A 34 23.86 26.69 -1.76
N SER A 35 22.78 26.51 -2.52
CA SER A 35 21.97 25.31 -2.47
C SER A 35 22.91 24.15 -2.76
N THR A 36 23.48 23.54 -1.71
CA THR A 36 23.87 22.15 -1.78
C THR A 36 22.59 21.45 -2.18
N ASP A 37 22.50 21.16 -3.49
CA ASP A 37 21.47 20.37 -4.14
C ASP A 37 21.53 18.97 -3.53
N THR A 38 21.13 18.90 -2.27
CA THR A 38 20.72 17.69 -1.62
C THR A 38 19.38 17.45 -2.27
N ARG A 39 19.39 16.97 -3.52
CA ARG A 39 18.21 16.43 -4.16
C ARG A 39 17.70 15.40 -3.19
N ILE A 40 16.71 15.78 -2.40
CA ILE A 40 15.85 14.83 -1.72
C ILE A 40 15.38 13.96 -2.88
N PRO A 41 15.82 12.69 -2.97
CA PRO A 41 15.43 11.85 -4.08
C PRO A 41 13.90 11.92 -4.13
N PRO A 42 13.30 12.18 -5.30
CA PRO A 42 11.88 12.45 -5.40
C PRO A 42 11.17 11.37 -4.60
N THR A 43 10.38 11.78 -3.60
CA THR A 43 9.65 10.87 -2.73
C THR A 43 8.97 9.87 -3.65
N ARG A 44 9.46 8.63 -3.69
CA ARG A 44 8.97 7.60 -4.62
C ARG A 44 7.64 7.11 -4.08
N ALA A 45 6.66 8.01 -4.01
CA ALA A 45 5.27 7.65 -3.86
C ALA A 45 4.95 6.83 -5.09
N ARG A 46 4.98 5.50 -4.95
CA ARG A 46 4.42 4.60 -5.95
C ARG A 46 2.95 5.03 -6.06
N ALA A 47 2.57 5.58 -7.21
CA ALA A 47 1.16 5.73 -7.55
C ALA A 47 0.60 4.31 -7.66
N TYR A 48 -0.10 3.88 -6.61
CA TYR A 48 -0.79 2.61 -6.62
C TYR A 48 -2.13 2.82 -7.33
N THR A 49 -2.57 1.81 -8.07
CA THR A 49 -3.89 1.83 -8.68
C THR A 49 -4.97 1.73 -7.60
N GLU A 50 -6.21 2.07 -7.96
CA GLU A 50 -7.38 1.93 -7.08
C GLU A 50 -7.67 0.45 -6.73
N GLN A 51 -7.16 -0.49 -7.52
CA GLN A 51 -7.31 -1.92 -7.24
C GLN A 51 -6.37 -2.38 -6.11
N GLN A 52 -6.92 -3.14 -5.17
CA GLN A 52 -6.20 -3.66 -4.02
C GLN A 52 -6.33 -5.19 -3.95
N ALA A 53 -5.21 -5.86 -3.72
CA ALA A 53 -5.17 -7.28 -3.47
C ALA A 53 -4.82 -7.54 -2.00
N CYS A 54 -5.65 -8.30 -1.30
CA CYS A 54 -5.58 -8.43 0.14
C CYS A 54 -5.47 -9.89 0.57
N LEU A 55 -4.70 -10.16 1.61
CA LEU A 55 -4.51 -11.51 2.15
C LEU A 55 -5.21 -11.62 3.51
N LEU A 56 -6.08 -12.61 3.67
CA LEU A 56 -6.68 -12.99 4.95
C LEU A 56 -6.00 -14.27 5.46
N THR A 57 -5.41 -14.18 6.64
CA THR A 57 -4.62 -15.27 7.25
C THR A 57 -5.19 -15.68 8.60
N PRO A 58 -4.73 -16.81 9.15
CA PRO A 58 -4.91 -17.13 10.57
C PRO A 58 -4.17 -16.11 11.46
N ASP A 59 -4.32 -16.26 12.77
CA ASP A 59 -3.71 -15.43 13.81
C ASP A 59 -2.18 -15.30 13.70
N SER A 60 -1.50 -16.38 13.30
CA SER A 60 -0.06 -16.41 13.06
C SER A 60 0.40 -15.52 11.89
N GLY A 61 -0.54 -14.96 11.12
CA GLY A 61 -0.24 -13.97 10.10
C GLY A 61 0.62 -14.53 8.97
N ILE A 62 1.54 -13.71 8.49
CA ILE A 62 2.54 -14.09 7.48
C ILE A 62 3.75 -14.85 8.07
N ALA A 63 3.76 -15.14 9.39
CA ALA A 63 4.79 -15.97 9.99
C ALA A 63 4.60 -17.46 9.65
N GLN A 64 3.37 -17.87 9.33
CA GLN A 64 3.09 -19.21 8.82
C GLN A 64 3.68 -19.38 7.42
N ALA A 65 4.32 -20.53 7.17
CA ALA A 65 5.01 -20.82 5.91
C ALA A 65 4.11 -20.64 4.68
N ALA A 66 2.89 -21.20 4.69
CA ALA A 66 1.94 -21.06 3.60
C ALA A 66 1.59 -19.59 3.33
N ALA A 67 1.22 -18.83 4.37
CA ALA A 67 0.89 -17.41 4.26
C ALA A 67 2.08 -16.56 3.77
N SER A 68 3.31 -16.88 4.19
CA SER A 68 4.51 -16.19 3.74
C SER A 68 4.77 -16.33 2.23
N GLN A 69 4.51 -17.52 1.67
CA GLN A 69 4.67 -17.77 0.23
C GLN A 69 3.63 -17.01 -0.58
N VAL A 70 2.38 -17.02 -0.12
CA VAL A 70 1.28 -16.26 -0.74
C VAL A 70 1.56 -14.76 -0.67
N TRP A 71 2.03 -14.26 0.48
CA TRP A 71 2.45 -12.87 0.64
C TRP A 71 3.60 -12.48 -0.30
N GLY A 72 4.57 -13.38 -0.51
CA GLY A 72 5.62 -13.22 -1.52
C GLY A 72 5.05 -13.02 -2.92
N GLY A 73 4.05 -13.83 -3.32
CA GLY A 73 3.43 -13.74 -4.65
C GLY A 73 2.62 -12.46 -4.84
N LEU A 74 1.91 -12.03 -3.80
CA LEU A 74 1.24 -10.73 -3.76
C LEU A 74 2.22 -9.56 -3.97
N GLN A 75 3.36 -9.59 -3.28
CA GLN A 75 4.39 -8.56 -3.44
C GLN A 75 4.95 -8.53 -4.87
N ASP A 76 5.15 -9.69 -5.49
CA ASP A 76 5.60 -9.78 -6.89
C ASP A 76 4.54 -9.20 -7.85
N ALA A 77 3.27 -9.54 -7.67
CA ALA A 77 2.17 -8.97 -8.44
C ALA A 77 2.07 -7.45 -8.24
N SER A 78 2.20 -6.95 -7.01
CA SER A 78 2.23 -5.52 -6.70
C SER A 78 3.38 -4.79 -7.39
N ALA A 79 4.54 -5.44 -7.50
CA ALA A 79 5.70 -4.86 -8.17
C ALA A 79 5.48 -4.65 -9.68
N LYS A 80 4.66 -5.49 -10.32
CA LYS A 80 4.35 -5.42 -11.76
C LYS A 80 3.11 -4.59 -12.08
N THR A 81 2.05 -4.75 -11.29
CA THR A 81 0.73 -4.15 -11.56
C THR A 81 0.53 -2.80 -10.89
N HIS A 82 1.38 -2.45 -9.92
CA HIS A 82 1.18 -1.30 -9.05
C HIS A 82 -0.14 -1.36 -8.27
N ALA A 83 -0.75 -2.54 -8.09
CA ALA A 83 -1.85 -2.71 -7.14
C ALA A 83 -1.32 -2.65 -5.70
N LYS A 84 -2.09 -2.03 -4.81
CA LYS A 84 -1.74 -1.99 -3.38
C LYS A 84 -2.02 -3.36 -2.76
N VAL A 85 -1.07 -3.85 -1.97
CA VAL A 85 -1.21 -5.11 -1.23
C VAL A 85 -1.29 -4.89 0.27
N SER A 86 -2.13 -5.66 0.95
CA SER A 86 -2.21 -5.65 2.42
C SER A 86 -2.61 -7.03 2.95
N TYR A 87 -2.34 -7.29 4.22
CA TYR A 87 -2.81 -8.50 4.88
C TYR A 87 -3.60 -8.16 6.14
N LEU A 88 -4.43 -9.10 6.56
CA LEU A 88 -5.20 -9.04 7.79
C LEU A 88 -5.21 -10.44 8.43
N ALA A 89 -4.78 -10.52 9.69
CA ALA A 89 -4.81 -11.75 10.45
C ALA A 89 -6.10 -11.83 11.27
N VAL A 90 -6.75 -13.00 11.25
CA VAL A 90 -7.91 -13.29 12.08
C VAL A 90 -7.44 -13.51 13.51
N ALA A 91 -7.65 -12.53 14.38
CA ALA A 91 -7.31 -12.66 15.79
C ALA A 91 -8.39 -13.46 16.56
N GLY A 92 -7.95 -14.21 17.56
CA GLY A 92 -8.82 -14.99 18.43
C GLY A 92 -9.15 -16.36 17.84
N GLU A 93 -10.40 -16.78 18.04
CA GLU A 93 -10.88 -18.12 17.64
C GLU A 93 -10.72 -18.36 16.14
N GLN A 94 -10.11 -19.48 15.75
CA GLN A 94 -9.93 -19.85 14.35
C GLN A 94 -11.16 -20.60 13.81
N SER A 95 -12.27 -19.87 13.67
CA SER A 95 -13.51 -20.37 13.07
C SER A 95 -14.01 -19.48 11.92
N ALA A 96 -14.79 -20.07 11.01
CA ALA A 96 -15.36 -19.35 9.87
C ALA A 96 -16.26 -18.18 10.30
N GLY A 97 -16.99 -18.35 11.40
CA GLY A 97 -17.83 -17.30 11.99
C GLY A 97 -17.00 -16.12 12.50
N ASN A 98 -15.89 -16.38 13.20
CA ASN A 98 -15.00 -15.32 13.67
C ASN A 98 -14.24 -14.63 12.52
N ALA A 99 -13.89 -15.36 11.45
CA ALA A 99 -13.20 -14.80 10.29
C ALA A 99 -14.09 -13.94 9.37
N ALA A 100 -15.41 -14.14 9.38
CA ALA A 100 -16.36 -13.40 8.54
C ALA A 100 -16.28 -11.86 8.66
N PRO A 101 -16.23 -11.23 9.85
CA PRO A 101 -16.07 -9.78 9.96
C PRO A 101 -14.73 -9.26 9.44
N TYR A 102 -13.65 -10.05 9.51
CA TYR A 102 -12.35 -9.69 8.94
C TYR A 102 -12.42 -9.68 7.41
N LEU A 103 -13.07 -10.69 6.82
CA LEU A 103 -13.35 -10.72 5.38
C LEU A 103 -14.20 -9.51 4.94
N ALA A 104 -15.24 -9.17 5.70
CA ALA A 104 -16.07 -8.00 5.42
C ALA A 104 -15.26 -6.68 5.51
N THR A 105 -14.30 -6.60 6.42
CA THR A 105 -13.39 -5.46 6.54
C THR A 105 -12.53 -5.31 5.28
N LEU A 106 -12.02 -6.41 4.71
CA LEU A 106 -11.26 -6.36 3.46
C LEU A 106 -12.13 -5.87 2.29
N ALA A 107 -13.36 -6.39 2.16
CA ALA A 107 -14.30 -5.92 1.15
C ALA A 107 -14.63 -4.42 1.32
N ALA A 108 -14.86 -3.96 2.55
CA ALA A 108 -15.11 -2.55 2.86
C ALA A 108 -13.92 -1.64 2.52
N ARG A 109 -12.69 -2.15 2.69
CA ARG A 109 -11.44 -1.48 2.32
C ARG A 109 -11.16 -1.50 0.80
N LYS A 110 -12.13 -1.94 -0.01
CA LYS A 110 -12.05 -2.01 -1.49
C LYS A 110 -11.01 -2.99 -2.00
N CYS A 111 -10.78 -4.10 -1.28
CA CYS A 111 -10.04 -5.22 -1.84
C CYS A 111 -10.89 -5.85 -2.96
N THR A 112 -10.43 -5.71 -4.21
CA THR A 112 -11.05 -6.33 -5.39
C THR A 112 -10.65 -7.78 -5.52
N VAL A 113 -9.46 -8.14 -5.03
CA VAL A 113 -8.98 -9.51 -4.93
C VAL A 113 -8.67 -9.83 -3.47
N VAL A 114 -9.26 -10.90 -2.94
CA VAL A 114 -9.00 -11.38 -1.57
C VAL A 114 -8.48 -12.80 -1.63
N LEU A 115 -7.27 -13.01 -1.16
CA LEU A 115 -6.64 -14.32 -1.02
C LEU A 115 -6.85 -14.81 0.40
N THR A 116 -7.12 -16.10 0.56
CA THR A 116 -7.26 -16.72 1.88
C THR A 116 -6.31 -17.88 2.06
N VAL A 117 -5.80 -18.01 3.27
CA VAL A 117 -4.97 -19.15 3.70
C VAL A 117 -5.54 -19.70 5.00
N GLY A 118 -5.82 -21.00 5.05
CA GLY A 118 -6.24 -21.71 6.26
C GLY A 118 -7.76 -21.77 6.45
N ALA A 119 -8.20 -22.76 7.24
CA ALA A 119 -9.62 -23.12 7.36
C ALA A 119 -10.56 -22.00 7.77
N ALA A 120 -10.17 -21.14 8.72
CA ALA A 120 -11.06 -20.07 9.19
C ALA A 120 -11.30 -19.00 8.12
N PRO A 121 -10.26 -18.38 7.51
CA PRO A 121 -10.41 -17.52 6.34
C PRO A 121 -11.18 -18.17 5.17
N GLU A 122 -10.87 -19.42 4.83
CA GLU A 122 -11.52 -20.13 3.72
C GLU A 122 -12.99 -20.42 3.99
N GLY A 123 -13.32 -20.83 5.22
CA GLY A 123 -14.70 -21.02 5.65
C GLY A 123 -15.49 -19.72 5.65
N ALA A 124 -14.86 -18.59 5.99
CA ALA A 124 -15.50 -17.28 5.88
C ALA A 124 -15.87 -16.93 4.44
N VAL A 125 -15.00 -17.25 3.47
CA VAL A 125 -15.31 -17.12 2.02
C VAL A 125 -16.47 -18.03 1.66
N ALA A 126 -16.43 -19.31 2.05
CA ALA A 126 -17.49 -20.27 1.76
C ALA A 126 -18.88 -19.81 2.21
N LEU A 127 -18.94 -19.17 3.37
CA LEU A 127 -20.19 -18.72 3.96
C LEU A 127 -20.67 -17.36 3.44
N ASN A 128 -19.78 -16.53 2.85
CA ASN A 128 -20.08 -15.12 2.62
C ASN A 128 -19.69 -14.58 1.24
N SER A 129 -19.09 -15.36 0.34
CA SER A 129 -18.62 -14.88 -0.97
C SER A 129 -19.71 -14.18 -1.78
N ASP A 130 -20.94 -14.70 -1.72
CA ASP A 130 -22.09 -14.17 -2.46
C ASP A 130 -22.53 -12.78 -1.99
N LYS A 131 -22.17 -12.39 -0.76
CA LYS A 131 -22.43 -11.05 -0.22
C LYS A 131 -21.49 -9.99 -0.81
N PHE A 132 -20.41 -10.42 -1.45
CA PHE A 132 -19.36 -9.54 -1.99
C PHE A 132 -19.11 -9.83 -3.48
N PRO A 133 -20.11 -9.65 -4.36
CA PRO A 133 -20.00 -10.02 -5.78
C PRO A 133 -18.96 -9.18 -6.56
N LYS A 134 -18.49 -8.07 -5.99
CA LYS A 134 -17.43 -7.22 -6.57
C LYS A 134 -16.02 -7.60 -6.12
N THR A 135 -15.90 -8.63 -5.29
CA THR A 135 -14.62 -9.13 -4.78
C THR A 135 -14.40 -10.54 -5.33
N HIS A 136 -13.24 -10.75 -5.94
CA HIS A 136 -12.77 -12.05 -6.39
C HIS A 136 -12.00 -12.72 -5.24
N PHE A 137 -12.43 -13.91 -4.86
CA PHE A 137 -11.80 -14.69 -3.79
C PHE A 137 -10.89 -15.75 -4.40
N LEU A 138 -9.62 -15.76 -3.99
CA LEU A 138 -8.66 -16.80 -4.35
C LEU A 138 -8.34 -17.63 -3.10
N VAL A 139 -8.81 -18.86 -3.09
CA VAL A 139 -8.62 -19.77 -1.94
C VAL A 139 -7.36 -20.59 -2.20
N VAL A 140 -6.30 -20.33 -1.43
CA VAL A 140 -5.04 -21.07 -1.57
C VAL A 140 -5.11 -22.30 -0.69
N GLU A 141 -5.26 -23.47 -1.31
CA GLU A 141 -5.16 -24.72 -0.58
C GLU A 141 -3.70 -24.92 -0.20
N ASP A 142 -3.37 -25.10 1.07
CA ASP A 142 -1.97 -25.22 1.47
C ASP A 142 -1.41 -26.64 1.36
N GLY A 143 -2.25 -27.64 1.03
CA GLY A 143 -1.87 -29.05 0.92
C GLY A 143 -1.36 -29.67 2.24
N THR A 144 -1.26 -28.87 3.30
CA THR A 144 -0.78 -29.26 4.64
C THR A 144 -1.91 -29.69 5.57
N GLY A 145 -3.15 -29.70 5.07
CA GLY A 145 -4.34 -30.11 5.81
C GLY A 145 -4.94 -29.01 6.70
N THR A 146 -4.43 -27.78 6.62
CA THR A 146 -5.01 -26.63 7.33
C THR A 146 -6.25 -26.09 6.61
N SER A 147 -6.42 -26.37 5.32
CA SER A 147 -7.65 -26.13 4.56
C SER A 147 -8.65 -27.27 4.77
N PRO A 148 -9.98 -27.05 4.69
CA PRO A 148 -11.01 -28.05 4.96
C PRO A 148 -11.14 -29.15 3.87
N GLY A 149 -10.07 -29.48 3.13
CA GLY A 149 -10.02 -30.57 2.14
C GLY A 149 -10.84 -30.35 0.86
N ARG A 150 -11.75 -29.37 0.85
CA ARG A 150 -12.50 -28.91 -0.31
C ARG A 150 -12.57 -27.39 -0.32
N ALA A 151 -11.99 -26.77 -1.34
CA ALA A 151 -12.15 -25.34 -1.55
C ALA A 151 -13.64 -24.94 -1.67
N PRO A 152 -14.00 -23.75 -1.17
CA PRO A 152 -15.31 -23.17 -1.39
C PRO A 152 -15.60 -22.98 -2.88
N SER A 153 -16.85 -23.16 -3.29
CA SER A 153 -17.31 -22.90 -4.66
C SER A 153 -18.33 -21.78 -4.69
N GLY A 154 -18.10 -20.78 -5.54
CA GLY A 154 -18.99 -19.65 -5.77
C GLY A 154 -18.62 -18.97 -7.10
N GLN A 155 -19.50 -18.13 -7.65
CA GLN A 155 -19.25 -17.50 -8.97
C GLN A 155 -18.00 -16.59 -8.98
N ASN A 156 -17.65 -16.03 -7.82
CA ASN A 156 -16.50 -15.16 -7.59
C ASN A 156 -15.39 -15.83 -6.77
N VAL A 157 -15.36 -17.17 -6.71
CA VAL A 157 -14.36 -17.93 -5.93
C VAL A 157 -13.54 -18.83 -6.87
N THR A 158 -12.22 -18.72 -6.79
CA THR A 158 -11.27 -19.56 -7.52
C THR A 158 -10.37 -20.29 -6.53
N ALA A 159 -10.31 -21.61 -6.62
CA ALA A 159 -9.38 -22.43 -5.85
C ALA A 159 -7.98 -22.44 -6.50
N LEU A 160 -6.94 -22.28 -5.71
CA LEU A 160 -5.55 -22.39 -6.10
C LEU A 160 -4.94 -23.62 -5.41
N SER A 161 -5.08 -24.79 -6.02
CA SER A 161 -4.54 -26.05 -5.47
C SER A 161 -3.06 -26.24 -5.84
N PRO A 162 -2.13 -26.50 -4.90
CA PRO A 162 -0.70 -26.65 -5.15
C PRO A 162 -0.35 -27.91 -5.96
N ALA A 163 -1.24 -28.91 -5.99
CA ALA A 163 -0.92 -30.27 -6.44
C ALA A 163 -1.19 -30.57 -7.93
N VAL A 164 -1.71 -29.63 -8.74
CA VAL A 164 -2.24 -29.99 -10.08
C VAL A 164 -1.22 -29.88 -11.22
N ASN A 165 -0.08 -29.19 -11.05
CA ASN A 165 0.90 -29.04 -12.14
C ASN A 165 2.29 -29.57 -11.75
N THR A 166 2.80 -30.49 -12.57
CA THR A 166 4.12 -31.14 -12.48
C THR A 166 5.29 -30.24 -12.87
N ASP A 167 5.07 -28.93 -13.07
CA ASP A 167 6.12 -27.99 -13.43
C ASP A 167 6.98 -27.72 -12.21
N LYS A 168 8.21 -28.25 -12.24
CA LYS A 168 9.28 -28.10 -11.22
C LYS A 168 9.55 -26.65 -10.81
N ASP A 169 9.15 -25.69 -11.63
CA ASP A 169 9.40 -24.26 -11.43
C ASP A 169 8.18 -23.48 -10.88
N SER A 170 7.00 -24.11 -10.79
CA SER A 170 5.74 -23.46 -10.39
C SER A 170 5.50 -23.50 -8.88
N ASN A 171 6.31 -22.75 -8.12
CA ASN A 171 6.06 -22.59 -6.70
C ASN A 171 4.75 -21.79 -6.43
N VAL A 172 4.18 -21.95 -5.23
CA VAL A 172 2.92 -21.28 -4.81
C VAL A 172 2.99 -19.77 -5.06
N ARG A 173 4.16 -19.16 -4.81
CA ARG A 173 4.42 -17.73 -5.01
C ARG A 173 4.21 -17.27 -6.45
N SER A 174 4.76 -17.97 -7.45
CA SER A 174 4.60 -17.58 -8.87
C SER A 174 3.16 -17.74 -9.35
N ARG A 175 2.45 -18.78 -8.88
CA ARG A 175 1.04 -19.00 -9.20
C ARG A 175 0.13 -17.94 -8.61
N VAL A 176 0.37 -17.57 -7.36
CA VAL A 176 -0.33 -16.45 -6.70
C VAL A 176 -0.11 -15.17 -7.49
N ALA A 177 1.13 -14.88 -7.89
CA ALA A 177 1.43 -13.69 -8.68
C ALA A 177 0.63 -13.66 -10.00
N SER A 178 0.68 -14.74 -10.79
CA SER A 178 -0.05 -14.84 -12.06
C SER A 178 -1.57 -14.78 -11.90
N ALA A 179 -2.12 -15.40 -10.85
CA ALA A 179 -3.56 -15.38 -10.58
C ALA A 179 -4.04 -13.97 -10.18
N VAL A 180 -3.27 -13.27 -9.35
CA VAL A 180 -3.55 -11.88 -8.97
C VAL A 180 -3.42 -10.95 -10.16
N GLU A 181 -2.37 -11.09 -10.96
CA GLU A 181 -2.19 -10.34 -12.21
C GLU A 181 -3.41 -10.52 -13.13
N SER A 182 -3.86 -11.76 -13.34
CA SER A 182 -5.05 -12.05 -14.17
C SER A 182 -6.34 -11.44 -13.59
N ALA A 183 -6.55 -11.57 -12.28
CA ALA A 183 -7.75 -11.07 -11.60
C ALA A 183 -7.81 -9.53 -11.52
N LEU A 184 -6.67 -8.83 -11.63
CA LEU A 184 -6.63 -7.37 -11.64
C LEU A 184 -6.90 -6.75 -13.02
N HIS A 185 -6.78 -7.52 -14.10
CA HIS A 185 -6.99 -7.06 -15.48
C HIS A 185 -8.33 -7.50 -16.09
N GLY A 186 -9.09 -8.38 -15.41
CA GLY A 186 -10.45 -8.80 -15.81
C GLY A 186 -11.50 -7.81 -15.38
#